data_AF-W4P7P1-F1
#
_entry.id   AF-W4P7P1-F1
#
_cell.length_a   1.000
_cell.length_b   1.000
_cell.length_c   1.000
_cell.angle_alpha   90.00
_cell.angle_beta   90.00
_cell.angle_gamma   90.00
#
_symmetry.space_group_name_H-M   'P 1'
#
loop_
_entity.id
_entity.type
_entity.pdbx_description
1 polymer ?
#
loop_
_entity_poly.entity_id
_entity_poly.type
_entity_poly.pdbx_seq_one_letter_code
_entity_poly.pdbx_strand_id
1 'polypeptide(L)' 'MVKGMTNKEIAEQLFLSIHTVITHRRNISKKLQIHSAAGLTIYAIVNKLVALNEIKDL' A
#
# COMPACT_ATOMS: atom_id res chain seq x y z
N MET A 1 0.33 1.98 3.47
CA MET A 1 -0.89 1.13 3.36
C MET A 1 -0.58 -0.31 3.72
N VAL A 2 0.27 -1.02 2.96
CA VAL A 2 0.70 -2.39 3.32
C VAL A 2 1.65 -2.37 4.53
N LYS A 3 2.60 -1.43 4.55
CA LYS A 3 3.50 -1.15 5.67
C LYS A 3 2.91 -0.16 6.69
N GLY A 4 1.58 -0.13 6.90
CA GLY A 4 0.93 0.77 7.87
C GLY A 4 0.93 2.28 7.54
N MET A 5 1.76 2.75 6.62
CA MET A 5 1.88 4.18 6.29
C MET A 5 0.57 4.82 5.78
N THR A 6 0.34 6.06 6.20
CA THR A 6 -0.72 6.95 5.73
C THR A 6 -0.46 7.46 4.31
N ASN A 7 -1.49 8.00 3.65
CA ASN A 7 -1.32 8.58 2.30
C ASN A 7 -0.39 9.79 2.29
N LYS A 8 -0.32 10.53 3.42
CA LYS A 8 0.56 11.69 3.56
C LYS A 8 2.02 11.28 3.64
N GLU A 9 2.35 10.30 4.49
CA GLU A 9 3.73 9.80 4.62
C GLU A 9 4.24 9.19 3.32
N ILE A 10 3.39 8.45 2.59
CA ILE A 10 3.76 7.90 1.27
C ILE A 10 4.02 9.02 0.26
N ALA A 11 3.21 10.07 0.28
CA ALA A 11 3.35 11.22 -0.61
C ALA A 11 4.66 11.98 -0.32
N GLU A 12 4.98 12.20 0.96
CA GLU A 12 6.23 12.84 1.40
C GLU A 12 7.46 12.02 1.02
N GLN A 13 7.44 10.70 1.26
CA GLN A 13 8.59 9.83 0.94
C GLN A 13 8.86 9.72 -0.56
N LEU A 14 7.81 9.80 -1.39
CA LEU A 14 7.91 9.69 -2.86
C LEU A 14 7.97 11.05 -3.57
N PHE A 15 7.93 12.16 -2.84
CA PHE A 15 7.84 13.52 -3.39
C PHE A 15 6.67 13.70 -4.37
N LEU A 16 5.52 13.08 -4.07
CA LEU A 16 4.30 13.12 -4.88
C LEU A 16 3.19 13.89 -4.16
N SER A 17 2.17 14.31 -4.91
CA SER A 17 0.95 14.84 -4.29
C SER A 17 0.14 13.73 -3.61
N ILE A 18 -0.56 14.07 -2.53
CA ILE A 18 -1.48 13.15 -1.83
C ILE A 18 -2.57 12.64 -2.79
N HIS A 19 -3.08 13.50 -3.67
CA HIS A 19 -4.09 13.13 -4.67
C HIS A 19 -3.59 12.06 -5.65
N THR A 20 -2.31 12.15 -6.04
CA THR A 20 -1.64 11.17 -6.89
C THR A 20 -1.60 9.82 -6.19
N VAL A 21 -1.18 9.77 -4.92
CA VAL A 21 -1.15 8.53 -4.12
C VAL A 21 -2.55 7.92 -3.96
N ILE A 22 -3.58 8.72 -3.69
CA ILE A 22 -4.98 8.26 -3.59
C ILE A 22 -5.43 7.62 -4.92
N THR A 23 -5.10 8.27 -6.04
CA THR A 23 -5.46 7.78 -7.38
C THR A 23 -4.77 6.45 -7.68
N HIS A 24 -3.47 6.34 -7.38
CA HIS A 24 -2.75 5.07 -7.53
C HIS A 24 -3.34 3.97 -6.66
N ARG A 25 -3.67 4.23 -5.39
CA ARG A 25 -4.33 3.25 -4.51
C ARG A 25 -5.63 2.74 -5.13
N ARG A 26 -6.48 3.64 -5.60
CA ARG A 26 -7.75 3.27 -6.25
C ARG A 26 -7.53 2.38 -7.48
N ASN A 27 -6.56 2.72 -8.32
CA ASN A 27 -6.25 1.95 -9.52
C ASN A 27 -5.69 0.56 -9.20
N ILE A 28 -4.81 0.45 -8.18
CA ILE A 28 -4.28 -0.83 -7.72
C ILE A 28 -5.40 -1.72 -7.16
N SER A 29 -6.22 -1.18 -6.27
CA SER A 29 -7.39 -1.89 -5.72
C SER A 29 -8.34 -2.37 -6.81
N LYS A 30 -8.60 -1.54 -7.82
CA LYS A 30 -9.45 -1.91 -8.97
C LYS A 30 -8.83 -3.03 -9.81
N LYS A 31 -7.53 -2.95 -10.09
CA LYS A 31 -6.81 -3.97 -10.88
C LYS A 31 -6.75 -5.33 -10.16
N LEU A 32 -6.60 -5.30 -8.84
CA LEU A 32 -6.51 -6.50 -8.01
C LEU A 32 -7.88 -7.01 -7.53
N GLN A 33 -8.96 -6.24 -7.72
CA GLN A 33 -10.29 -6.51 -7.14
C GLN A 33 -10.26 -6.64 -5.62
N ILE A 34 -9.35 -5.92 -4.95
CA ILE A 34 -9.18 -5.93 -3.50
C ILE A 34 -9.40 -4.52 -2.97
N HIS A 35 -10.44 -4.37 -2.15
CA HIS A 35 -10.86 -3.08 -1.61
C HIS A 35 -10.45 -2.85 -0.14
N SER A 36 -9.93 -3.87 0.53
CA SER A 36 -9.48 -3.78 1.92
C SER A 36 -7.96 -3.64 2.01
N ALA A 37 -7.48 -2.81 2.94
CA ALA A 37 -6.05 -2.67 3.22
C ALA A 37 -5.44 -4.00 3.67
N ALA A 38 -6.14 -4.75 4.54
CA ALA A 38 -5.73 -6.07 4.99
C ALA A 38 -5.60 -7.08 3.82
N GLY A 39 -6.57 -7.09 2.90
CA GLY A 39 -6.51 -7.94 1.71
C GLY A 39 -5.32 -7.59 0.82
N LEU A 40 -5.00 -6.30 0.67
CA LEU A 40 -3.82 -5.85 -0.08
C LEU A 40 -2.52 -6.30 0.60
N THR A 41 -2.46 -6.27 1.93
CA THR A 41 -1.30 -6.75 2.70
C THR A 41 -1.12 -8.26 2.54
N ILE A 42 -2.19 -9.05 2.68
CA ILE A 42 -2.13 -10.50 2.45
C ILE A 42 -1.66 -10.80 1.03
N TYR A 43 -2.23 -10.12 0.04
CA TYR A 43 -1.83 -10.26 -1.35
C TYR A 43 -0.34 -9.94 -1.55
N ALA A 44 0.17 -8.87 -0.96
CA ALA A 44 1.57 -8.49 -1.06
C ALA A 44 2.52 -9.52 -0.43
N ILE A 45 2.14 -10.14 0.69
CA ILE A 45 2.91 -11.21 1.34
C ILE A 45 2.92 -12.48 0.48
N VAL A 46 1.75 -12.92 0.02
CA VAL A 46 1.60 -14.14 -0.80
C VAL A 46 2.40 -14.03 -2.11
N ASN A 47 2.41 -12.84 -2.72
CA ASN A 47 3.15 -12.58 -3.95
C ASN A 47 4.63 -12.20 -3.73
N LYS A 48 5.14 -12.30 -2.49
CA LYS A 48 6.53 -11.95 -2.12
C LYS A 48 6.93 -10.51 -2.50
N LEU A 49 5.96 -9.60 -2.57
CA LEU A 49 6.19 -8.17 -2.82
C LEU A 49 6.62 -7.43 -1.55
N VAL A 50 6.24 -7.96 -0.39
CA VAL A 50 6.61 -7.46 0.93
C VAL A 50 6.98 -8.64 1.81
N ALA A 51 8.10 -8.54 2.51
CA ALA A 51 8.54 -9.57 3.45
C ALA A 51 7.96 -9.32 4.84
N LEU A 52 7.70 -10.39 5.60
CA LEU A 52 7.07 -10.30 6.93
C LEU A 52 7.92 -9.51 7.94
N ASN A 53 9.24 -9.46 7.75
CA ASN A 53 10.14 -8.65 8.56
C ASN A 53 9.86 -7.14 8.40
N GLU A 54 9.50 -6.67 7.21
CA GLU A 54 9.19 -5.25 6.97
C GLU A 54 7.86 -4.78 7.56
N ILE A 55 7.03 -5.72 8.02
CA ILE A 55 5.75 -5.46 8.70
C ILE A 55 5.94 -5.50 10.22
N LYS A 56 7.02 -6.13 10.72
CA LYS A 56 7.28 -6.36 12.14
C LYS A 56 7.75 -5.10 12.88
N ASP A 57 8.14 -4.07 12.16
CA ASP A 57 8.61 -2.77 12.68
C ASP A 57 7.49 -1.72 12.79
N LEU A 58 6.21 -2.14 12.78
CA LEU A 58 5.03 -1.30 13.02
C LEU A 58 4.59 -1.30 14.49
#